data_AF-A0A7K1V6D4-F1
#
_entry.id   AF-A0A7K1V6D4-F1
#
_cell.length_a   1.000
_cell.length_b   1.000
_cell.length_c   1.000
_cell.angle_alpha   90.00
_cell.angle_beta   90.00
_cell.angle_gamma   90.00
#
_symmetry.space_group_name_H-M   'P 1'
#
loop_
_entity.id
_entity.type
_entity.pdbx_description
1 polymer ?
#
loop_
_entity_poly.entity_id
_entity_poly.type
_entity_poly.pdbx_seq_one_letter_code
_entity_poly.pdbx_strand_id
1 'polypeptide(L)'
;MATSRLASRIATGLALAGAGFISYIGVRYLSDPQAMAPTFGFRAYPTGEAADFLSVKGGRDVAAGLLIVALLATRQRYALGIAMLVQSVIPANDMLSILRHHGSTTTAFGVHGLTAALVAFTGLLLIREGRTAEITAPAATPVTV
;
A
#
# COMPACT_ATOMS: atom_id res chain seq x y z
N MET A 1 -4.95 23.20 -14.38
CA MET A 1 -3.76 23.43 -13.50
C MET A 1 -4.06 23.33 -11.99
N ALA A 2 -5.20 23.79 -11.47
CA ALA A 2 -5.50 23.69 -10.03
C ALA A 2 -5.94 22.27 -9.60
N THR A 3 -6.75 21.62 -10.42
CA THR A 3 -7.23 20.23 -10.22
C THR A 3 -6.10 19.20 -10.22
N SER A 4 -5.09 19.35 -11.10
CA SER A 4 -3.92 18.47 -11.13
C SER A 4 -3.04 18.59 -9.88
N ARG A 5 -2.91 19.81 -9.32
CA ARG A 5 -2.16 20.02 -8.06
C ARG A 5 -2.89 19.43 -6.85
N LEU A 6 -4.22 19.51 -6.80
CA LEU A 6 -5.00 18.88 -5.74
C LEU A 6 -4.89 17.35 -5.78
N ALA A 7 -5.05 16.75 -6.97
CA ALA A 7 -4.91 15.30 -7.14
C ALA A 7 -3.52 14.80 -6.72
N SER A 8 -2.46 15.52 -7.09
CA SER A 8 -1.08 15.20 -6.70
C SER A 8 -0.86 15.28 -5.18
N ARG A 9 -1.42 16.29 -4.51
CA ARG A 9 -1.39 16.42 -3.04
C ARG A 9 -2.14 15.30 -2.36
N ILE A 10 -3.34 14.97 -2.83
CA ILE A 10 -4.15 13.85 -2.31
C ILE A 10 -3.38 12.53 -2.46
N ALA A 11 -2.85 12.25 -3.65
CA ALA A 11 -2.10 11.03 -3.91
C ALA A 11 -0.86 10.92 -3.00
N THR A 12 -0.14 12.02 -2.79
CA THR A 12 1.02 12.06 -1.88
C THR A 12 0.60 11.84 -0.43
N GLY A 13 -0.48 12.49 0.01
CA GLY A 13 -1.02 12.33 1.36
C GLY A 13 -1.47 10.90 1.63
N LEU A 14 -2.20 10.29 0.69
CA LEU A 14 -2.62 8.90 0.77
C LEU A 14 -1.43 7.93 0.80
N ALA A 15 -0.43 8.14 -0.05
CA ALA A 15 0.77 7.31 -0.08
C ALA A 15 1.55 7.39 1.24
N LEU A 16 1.75 8.59 1.80
CA LEU A 16 2.44 8.76 3.09
C LEU A 16 1.63 8.19 4.25
N ALA A 17 0.30 8.38 4.26
CA ALA A 17 -0.57 7.78 5.27
C ALA A 17 -0.53 6.25 5.19
N GLY A 18 -0.58 5.69 3.99
CA GLY A 18 -0.46 4.25 3.77
C GLY A 18 0.90 3.70 4.21
N ALA A 19 1.99 4.40 3.87
CA ALA A 19 3.34 4.03 4.30
C ALA A 19 3.49 4.05 5.83
N GLY A 20 3.00 5.10 6.49
CA GLY A 20 3.00 5.21 7.94
C GLY A 20 2.15 4.12 8.60
N PHE A 21 0.95 3.88 8.07
CA PHE A 21 0.04 2.85 8.57
C PHE A 21 0.66 1.45 8.49
N ILE A 22 1.15 1.02 7.32
CA ILE A 22 1.72 -0.32 7.17
C ILE A 22 3.02 -0.48 7.96
N SER A 23 3.84 0.57 8.04
CA SER A 23 5.05 0.55 8.88
C SER A 23 4.71 0.41 10.36
N TYR A 24 3.67 1.12 10.84
CA TYR A 24 3.18 0.99 12.21
C TYR A 24 2.72 -0.45 12.50
N ILE A 25 1.91 -1.04 11.62
CA ILE A 25 1.48 -2.44 11.74
C ILE A 25 2.71 -3.36 11.80
N GLY A 26 3.66 -3.18 10.89
CA GLY A 26 4.89 -3.96 10.84
C GLY A 26 5.71 -3.87 12.12
N VAL A 27 5.94 -2.66 12.62
CA VAL A 27 6.63 -2.43 13.91
C VAL A 27 5.89 -3.10 15.05
N ARG A 28 4.55 -3.00 15.11
CA ARG A 28 3.76 -3.65 16.15
C ARG A 28 3.85 -5.18 16.09
N TYR A 29 3.91 -5.79 14.91
CA TYR A 29 4.18 -7.23 14.78
C TYR A 29 5.58 -7.62 15.25
N LEU A 30 6.57 -6.71 15.19
CA LEU A 30 7.92 -6.95 15.69
C LEU A 30 8.03 -6.74 17.21
N SER A 31 7.37 -5.72 17.75
CA SER A 31 7.51 -5.33 19.16
C SER A 31 6.50 -6.00 20.08
N ASP A 32 5.30 -6.30 19.58
CA ASP A 32 4.18 -6.84 20.36
C ASP A 32 3.29 -7.75 19.48
N PRO A 33 3.84 -8.87 18.98
CA PRO A 33 3.14 -9.78 18.07
C PRO A 33 1.88 -10.40 18.70
N GLN A 34 1.90 -10.64 20.01
CA GLN A 34 0.79 -11.30 20.73
C GLN A 34 -0.45 -10.40 20.80
N ALA A 35 -0.28 -9.09 20.93
CA ALA A 35 -1.42 -8.17 20.84
C ALA A 35 -1.89 -7.97 19.39
N MET A 36 -0.99 -8.04 18.42
CA MET A 36 -1.33 -7.78 17.01
C MET A 36 -2.00 -8.94 16.30
N ALA A 37 -1.49 -10.16 16.47
CA ALA A 37 -1.96 -11.32 15.70
C ALA A 37 -3.48 -11.60 15.82
N PRO A 38 -4.13 -11.46 16.99
CA PRO A 38 -5.58 -11.63 17.12
C PRO A 38 -6.39 -10.63 16.27
N THR A 39 -5.83 -9.44 16.00
CA THR A 39 -6.53 -8.37 15.27
C THR A 39 -6.56 -8.59 13.76
N PHE A 40 -5.75 -9.52 13.23
CA PHE A 40 -5.64 -9.76 11.79
C PHE A 40 -6.95 -10.26 11.16
N GLY A 41 -7.76 -11.01 11.92
CA GLY A 41 -9.06 -11.52 11.49
C GLY A 41 -9.13 -13.05 11.33
N PHE A 42 -8.03 -13.77 11.53
CA PHE A 42 -8.05 -15.24 11.58
C PHE A 42 -8.66 -15.78 12.88
N ARG A 43 -9.20 -17.01 12.84
CA ARG A 43 -9.72 -17.72 14.03
C ARG A 43 -8.62 -18.25 14.94
N ALA A 44 -7.46 -18.55 14.35
CA ALA A 44 -6.27 -19.00 15.05
C ALA A 44 -5.07 -18.25 14.47
N TYR A 45 -4.09 -18.00 15.31
CA TYR A 45 -2.85 -17.31 14.97
C TYR A 45 -1.66 -18.06 15.59
N PRO A 46 -0.45 -17.90 15.05
CA PRO A 46 0.74 -18.57 15.58
C PRO A 46 0.98 -18.26 17.07
N THR A 47 1.27 -19.31 17.84
CA THR A 47 1.60 -19.25 19.28
C THR A 47 2.81 -20.13 19.58
N GLY A 48 3.40 -20.00 20.77
CA GLY A 48 4.63 -20.72 21.12
C GLY A 48 5.76 -20.39 20.15
N GLU A 49 6.59 -21.38 19.80
CA GLU A 49 7.70 -21.21 18.83
C GLU A 49 7.22 -20.75 17.44
N ALA A 50 6.00 -21.10 17.03
CA ALA A 50 5.46 -20.66 15.75
C ALA A 50 5.20 -19.14 15.71
N ALA A 51 5.09 -18.47 16.87
CA ALA A 51 4.92 -17.03 16.95
C ALA A 51 6.09 -16.25 16.34
N ASP A 52 7.28 -16.84 16.26
CA ASP A 52 8.45 -16.21 15.64
C ASP A 52 8.22 -15.89 14.16
N PHE A 53 7.34 -16.64 13.48
CA PHE A 53 6.97 -16.36 12.09
C PHE A 53 6.22 -15.03 11.91
N LEU A 54 5.62 -14.50 12.98
CA LEU A 54 4.97 -13.18 12.97
C LEU A 54 5.99 -12.05 12.72
N SER A 55 7.26 -12.25 13.09
CA SER A 55 8.33 -11.30 12.80
C SER A 55 8.60 -11.16 11.30
N VAL A 56 8.44 -12.25 10.52
CA VAL A 56 8.58 -12.23 9.05
C VAL A 56 7.52 -11.33 8.43
N LYS A 57 6.28 -11.40 8.91
CA LYS A 57 5.23 -10.46 8.50
C LYS A 57 5.61 -9.03 8.88
N GLY A 58 6.01 -8.81 10.14
CA GLY A 58 6.40 -7.49 10.62
C GLY A 58 7.47 -6.83 9.77
N GLY A 59 8.55 -7.56 9.45
CA GLY A 59 9.63 -7.07 8.59
C GLY A 59 9.18 -6.76 7.16
N ARG A 60 8.29 -7.57 6.57
CA ARG A 60 7.72 -7.31 5.23
C ARG A 60 6.85 -6.06 5.21
N ASP A 61 6.05 -5.85 6.25
CA ASP A 61 5.17 -4.68 6.36
C ASP A 61 5.99 -3.38 6.54
N VAL A 62 7.07 -3.41 7.32
CA VAL A 62 8.02 -2.28 7.41
C VAL A 62 8.71 -2.02 6.06
N ALA A 63 9.22 -3.05 5.40
CA ALA A 63 9.86 -2.90 4.09
C ALA A 63 8.89 -2.34 3.03
N ALA A 64 7.62 -2.77 3.06
CA ALA A 64 6.55 -2.27 2.22
C ALA A 64 6.31 -0.75 2.40
N GLY A 65 6.33 -0.26 3.65
CA GLY A 65 6.22 1.17 3.93
C GLY A 65 7.46 1.97 3.50
N LEU A 66 8.66 1.42 3.75
CA LEU A 66 9.93 2.04 3.35
C LEU A 66 10.05 2.17 1.82
N LEU A 67 9.57 1.18 1.06
CA LEU A 67 9.54 1.25 -0.40
C LEU A 67 8.75 2.48 -0.89
N ILE A 68 7.59 2.74 -0.29
CA ILE A 68 6.75 3.89 -0.64
C ILE A 68 7.51 5.20 -0.36
N VAL A 69 8.11 5.31 0.82
CA VAL A 69 8.90 6.50 1.21
C VAL A 69 10.10 6.70 0.28
N ALA A 70 10.82 5.63 -0.06
CA ALA A 70 11.98 5.69 -0.93
C ALA A 70 11.61 6.19 -2.34
N LEU A 71 10.53 5.68 -2.93
CA LEU A 71 10.06 6.12 -4.24
C LEU A 71 9.53 7.56 -4.22
N LEU A 72 8.88 7.99 -3.14
CA LEU A 72 8.51 9.41 -2.96
C LEU A 72 9.75 10.31 -2.83
N ALA A 73 10.71 9.94 -2.00
CA ALA A 73 11.94 10.70 -1.75
C ALA A 73 12.78 10.86 -3.03
N THR A 74 12.84 9.82 -3.85
CA THR A 74 13.51 9.83 -5.17
C THR A 74 12.64 10.40 -6.29
N ARG A 75 11.44 10.91 -5.97
CA ARG A 75 10.47 11.53 -6.89
C ARG A 75 9.98 10.59 -8.01
N GLN A 76 10.06 9.28 -7.81
CA GLN A 76 9.65 8.24 -8.76
C GLN A 76 8.14 7.98 -8.69
N ARG A 77 7.32 8.98 -9.02
CA ARG A 77 5.86 8.94 -8.79
C ARG A 77 5.12 7.91 -9.64
N TYR A 78 5.48 7.75 -10.91
CA TYR A 78 4.86 6.75 -11.77
C TYR A 78 5.22 5.32 -11.33
N ALA A 79 6.49 5.07 -11.02
CA ALA A 79 6.95 3.80 -10.47
C ALA A 79 6.28 3.49 -9.12
N LEU A 80 6.12 4.50 -8.25
CA LEU A 80 5.33 4.37 -7.03
C LEU A 80 3.88 3.97 -7.32
N GLY A 81 3.26 4.57 -8.34
CA GLY A 81 1.91 4.21 -8.74
C GLY A 81 1.78 2.73 -9.13
N ILE A 82 2.74 2.21 -9.91
CA ILE A 82 2.82 0.77 -10.23
C ILE A 82 3.07 -0.06 -8.97
N ALA A 83 4.03 0.34 -8.14
CA ALA A 83 4.36 -0.36 -6.90
C ALA A 83 3.14 -0.46 -5.96
N MET A 84 2.36 0.62 -5.83
CA MET A 84 1.12 0.63 -5.06
C MET A 84 0.09 -0.35 -5.63
N LEU A 85 -0.11 -0.40 -6.95
CA LEU A 85 -1.00 -1.40 -7.56
C LEU A 85 -0.54 -2.84 -7.25
N VAL A 86 0.76 -3.12 -7.35
CA VAL A 86 1.32 -4.43 -6.99
C VAL A 86 1.15 -4.71 -5.49
N GLN A 87 1.43 -3.74 -4.62
CA GLN A 87 1.26 -3.88 -3.18
C GLN A 87 -0.19 -4.07 -2.76
N SER A 88 -1.18 -3.58 -3.53
CA SER A 88 -2.60 -3.81 -3.23
C SER A 88 -2.98 -5.30 -3.24
N VAL A 89 -2.18 -6.15 -3.91
CA VAL A 89 -2.33 -7.61 -3.89
C VAL A 89 -2.13 -8.17 -2.49
N ILE A 90 -1.30 -7.53 -1.64
CA ILE A 90 -1.02 -7.99 -0.27
C ILE A 90 -2.31 -7.98 0.57
N PRO A 91 -2.97 -6.83 0.83
CA PRO A 91 -4.21 -6.81 1.60
C PRO A 91 -5.36 -7.52 0.87
N ALA A 92 -5.36 -7.60 -0.45
CA ALA A 92 -6.33 -8.43 -1.17
C ALA A 92 -6.15 -9.92 -0.85
N ASN A 93 -4.90 -10.41 -0.84
CA ASN A 93 -4.58 -11.77 -0.43
C ASN A 93 -4.91 -12.01 1.05
N ASP A 94 -4.66 -11.04 1.93
CA ASP A 94 -4.99 -11.14 3.35
C ASP A 94 -6.51 -11.28 3.55
N MET A 95 -7.31 -10.44 2.87
CA MET A 95 -8.77 -10.56 2.83
C MET A 95 -9.20 -11.96 2.38
N LEU A 96 -8.70 -12.41 1.22
CA LEU A 96 -9.07 -13.72 0.68
C LEU A 96 -8.66 -14.86 1.59
N SER A 97 -7.49 -14.76 2.23
CA SER A 97 -7.00 -15.77 3.16
C SER A 97 -7.89 -15.87 4.39
N ILE A 98 -8.32 -14.73 4.96
CA ILE A 98 -9.25 -14.70 6.09
C ILE A 98 -10.58 -15.36 5.71
N LEU A 99 -11.16 -15.00 4.56
CA LEU A 99 -12.43 -15.56 4.10
C LEU A 99 -12.32 -17.07 3.83
N ARG A 100 -11.24 -17.51 3.18
CA ARG A 100 -10.97 -18.94 2.89
C ARG A 100 -10.84 -19.79 4.15
N HIS A 101 -10.34 -19.21 5.23
CA HIS A 101 -10.19 -19.91 6.52
C HIS A 101 -11.30 -19.55 7.52
N HIS A 102 -12.44 -19.05 7.02
CA HIS A 102 -13.64 -18.75 7.81
C HIS A 102 -13.40 -17.79 8.98
N GLY A 103 -12.47 -16.85 8.82
CA GLY A 103 -12.23 -15.78 9.78
C GLY A 103 -13.28 -14.68 9.74
N SER A 104 -12.99 -13.57 10.43
CA SER A 104 -13.89 -12.41 10.55
C SER A 104 -14.15 -11.77 9.19
N THR A 105 -15.40 -11.86 8.71
CA THR A 105 -15.83 -11.17 7.48
C THR A 105 -15.75 -9.65 7.61
N THR A 106 -16.06 -9.12 8.80
CA THR A 106 -15.92 -7.68 9.12
C THR A 106 -14.48 -7.22 8.97
N THR A 107 -13.51 -7.96 9.51
CA THR A 107 -12.09 -7.60 9.37
C THR A 107 -11.60 -7.80 7.94
N ALA A 108 -12.03 -8.89 7.28
CA ALA A 108 -11.67 -9.17 5.90
C ALA A 108 -12.08 -8.03 4.95
N PHE A 109 -13.34 -7.63 4.93
CA PHE A 109 -13.80 -6.57 4.02
C PHE A 109 -13.48 -5.17 4.56
N GLY A 110 -13.69 -4.93 5.85
CA GLY A 110 -13.58 -3.60 6.46
C GLY A 110 -12.15 -3.11 6.62
N VAL A 111 -11.22 -3.99 6.98
CA VAL A 111 -9.80 -3.62 7.12
C VAL A 111 -9.05 -3.94 5.84
N HIS A 112 -9.01 -5.22 5.44
CA HIS A 112 -8.14 -5.66 4.35
C HIS A 112 -8.69 -5.26 2.98
N GLY A 113 -9.97 -5.52 2.70
CA GLY A 113 -10.62 -5.14 1.45
C GLY A 113 -10.57 -3.63 1.20
N LEU A 114 -10.90 -2.82 2.21
CA LEU A 114 -10.80 -1.36 2.13
C LEU A 114 -9.35 -0.90 1.91
N THR A 115 -8.38 -1.49 2.63
CA THR A 115 -6.96 -1.18 2.43
C THR A 115 -6.53 -1.50 1.01
N ALA A 116 -6.91 -2.67 0.47
CA ALA A 116 -6.60 -3.04 -0.91
C ALA A 116 -7.17 -2.02 -1.91
N ALA A 117 -8.43 -1.62 -1.73
CA ALA A 117 -9.07 -0.63 -2.58
C ALA A 117 -8.38 0.74 -2.51
N LEU A 118 -8.04 1.23 -1.30
CA LEU A 118 -7.37 2.52 -1.10
C LEU A 118 -5.94 2.53 -1.66
N VAL A 119 -5.19 1.45 -1.47
CA VAL A 119 -3.83 1.30 -2.01
C VAL A 119 -3.89 1.27 -3.55
N ALA A 120 -4.80 0.48 -4.13
CA ALA A 120 -4.99 0.43 -5.58
C ALA A 120 -5.42 1.80 -6.15
N PHE A 121 -6.38 2.45 -5.51
CA PHE A 121 -6.85 3.78 -5.89
C PHE A 121 -5.71 4.82 -5.86
N THR A 122 -4.89 4.80 -4.81
CA THR A 122 -3.70 5.67 -4.70
C THR A 122 -2.72 5.42 -5.85
N GLY A 123 -2.48 4.15 -6.21
CA GLY A 123 -1.66 3.77 -7.36
C GLY A 123 -2.19 4.33 -8.68
N LEU A 124 -3.51 4.22 -8.91
CA LEU A 124 -4.16 4.76 -10.11
C LEU A 124 -4.06 6.29 -10.20
N LEU A 125 -4.20 7.00 -9.07
CA LEU A 125 -4.04 8.45 -9.04
C LEU A 125 -2.62 8.88 -9.44
N LEU A 126 -1.60 8.20 -8.90
CA LEU A 126 -0.19 8.47 -9.20
C LEU A 126 0.16 8.20 -10.67
N ILE A 127 -0.36 7.12 -11.25
CA ILE A 127 -0.17 6.80 -12.67
C ILE A 127 -0.82 7.87 -13.58
N ARG A 128 -2.05 8.31 -13.24
CA ARG A 128 -2.77 9.32 -14.03
C ARG A 128 -2.11 10.70 -14.00
N GLU A 129 -1.38 11.03 -12.95
CA GLU A 129 -0.61 12.27 -12.84
C GLU A 129 0.44 12.38 -13.98
N GLY A 130 1.20 11.30 -14.22
CA GLY A 130 2.22 11.26 -15.28
C GLY A 130 1.65 11.44 -16.68
N ARG A 131 0.53 10.77 -17.00
CA ARG A 131 -0.12 10.86 -18.32
C ARG A 131 -0.66 12.27 -18.60
N THR A 132 -1.16 12.95 -17.58
CA THR A 132 -1.64 14.33 -17.73
C THR A 132 -0.51 15.30 -18.07
N ALA A 133 0.68 15.09 -17.47
CA ALA A 133 1.86 15.90 -17.75
C ALA A 133 2.35 15.71 -19.19
N GLU A 134 2.35 14.47 -19.68
CA GLU A 134 2.73 14.13 -21.07
C GLU A 134 1.77 14.75 -22.10
N ILE A 135 0.45 14.65 -21.89
CA ILE A 135 -0.57 15.20 -22.81
C ILE A 135 -0.51 16.73 -22.89
N THR A 136 -0.14 17.40 -21.80
CA THR A 136 -0.09 18.88 -21.75
C THR A 136 1.25 19.43 -22.29
N ALA A 137 2.24 18.58 -22.54
CA ALA A 137 3.50 19.02 -23.12
C ALA A 137 3.27 19.49 -24.57
N PRO A 138 3.76 20.68 -24.97
CA PRO A 138 3.65 21.11 -26.37
C PRO A 138 4.33 20.08 -27.27
N ALA A 139 3.66 19.69 -28.35
CA ALA A 139 4.21 18.79 -29.34
C ALA A 139 5.58 19.33 -29.79
N ALA A 140 6.64 18.56 -29.56
CA ALA A 140 7.98 18.93 -30.00
C ALA A 140 7.91 19.20 -31.50
N THR A 141 8.30 20.41 -31.91
CA THR A 141 8.30 20.81 -33.31
C THR A 141 9.24 19.83 -34.04
N PRO A 142 8.79 19.15 -35.12
CA PRO A 142 9.68 18.28 -35.87
C PRO A 142 10.81 19.15 -36.41
N VAL A 143 12.05 18.88 -35.99
CA VAL A 143 13.23 19.46 -36.63
C VAL A 143 13.36 18.74 -37.97
N THR A 144 12.78 19.33 -39.02
CA THR A 144 13.10 18.94 -40.39
C THR A 144 14.54 19.38 -40.68
N VAL A 145 15.43 18.41 -40.82
CA VAL A 145 16.78 18.59 -41.40
C VAL A 145 16.68 18.41 -42.91
#